data_AF-A0A0M9VJ00-F1
#
_entry.id   AF-A0A0M9VJ00-F1
#
_cell.length_a   1.000
_cell.length_b   1.000
_cell.length_c   1.000
_cell.angle_alpha   90.00
_cell.angle_beta   90.00
_cell.angle_gamma   90.00
#
_symmetry.space_group_name_H-M   'P 1'
#
loop_
_entity.id
_entity.type
_entity.pdbx_description
1 polymer ?
#
loop_
_entity_poly.entity_id
_entity_poly.type
_entity_poly.pdbx_seq_one_letter_code
_entity_poly.pdbx_strand_id
1 'polypeptide(L)'
;MHLTAYRLIDELTDGPCSVVTFVKYPSEAFLFTYITAESSNQDFINKLLNLKKAALKWKSREFYCEEGILGGETIPHMFVISGTFTDTIFTDKTNQWIIFPDKQKAYFNKDRLLNNAFTGSCKDLFGEFLNRQINAVYRDDYEQDSIPANSISYQGKPLDMFIDNFNNDHGTFKLLEPEANKWAAFDTAYYSESDTIYFSRDLIAVVITNPDSGWDINGIKQGDAEKKLIDKYPVSTQIPLFSLSTIRIEDIKRLYYYRIRLKDEFGSLIYDIKDNKIEKVTIYIWHGI
;
A
#
# COMPACT_ATOMS: atom_id res chain seq x y z
N MET A 1 -0.34 26.56 1.14
CA MET A 1 0.15 25.47 2.00
C MET A 1 -0.12 24.15 1.32
N HIS A 2 0.61 23.11 1.66
CA HIS A 2 0.49 21.77 1.10
C HIS A 2 0.50 20.76 2.23
N LEU A 3 -0.32 19.71 2.13
CA LEU A 3 -0.38 18.63 3.11
C LEU A 3 0.13 17.34 2.47
N THR A 4 1.06 16.69 3.14
CA THR A 4 1.44 15.29 2.88
C THR A 4 1.05 14.47 4.10
N ALA A 5 0.22 13.46 3.90
CA ALA A 5 -0.36 12.65 4.94
C ALA A 5 0.15 11.21 4.81
N TYR A 6 0.58 10.64 5.92
CA TYR A 6 1.17 9.33 6.04
C TYR A 6 0.34 8.47 6.98
N ARG A 7 0.13 7.20 6.62
CA ARG A 7 -0.56 6.22 7.45
C ARG A 7 0.20 4.90 7.44
N LEU A 8 0.59 4.43 8.62
CA LEU A 8 1.11 3.09 8.83
C LEU A 8 0.03 2.05 8.49
N ILE A 9 0.43 1.01 7.77
CA ILE A 9 -0.43 -0.11 7.39
C ILE A 9 -0.04 -1.34 8.20
N ASP A 10 1.26 -1.56 8.36
CA ASP A 10 1.82 -2.67 9.13
C ASP A 10 1.93 -2.28 10.61
N GLU A 11 0.93 -2.68 11.40
CA GLU A 11 0.90 -2.53 12.86
C GLU A 11 1.44 -3.80 13.57
N LEU A 12 2.37 -4.56 12.98
CA LEU A 12 3.02 -5.69 13.68
C LEU A 12 3.53 -5.26 15.06
N THR A 13 3.37 -6.15 16.05
CA THR A 13 3.52 -5.87 17.48
C THR A 13 4.93 -5.47 17.93
N ASP A 14 5.92 -5.65 17.07
CA ASP A 14 7.33 -5.32 17.24
C ASP A 14 7.84 -4.23 16.27
N GLY A 15 6.93 -3.66 15.45
CA GLY A 15 7.24 -2.58 14.53
C GLY A 15 7.63 -1.28 15.22
N PRO A 16 8.25 -0.32 14.50
CA PRO A 16 8.64 0.96 15.08
C PRO A 16 7.42 1.72 15.58
N CYS A 17 7.60 2.48 16.65
CA CYS A 17 6.49 3.11 17.34
C CYS A 17 5.79 4.19 16.48
N SER A 18 6.39 4.66 15.38
CA SER A 18 5.86 5.73 14.53
C SER A 18 6.09 5.48 13.05
N VAL A 19 5.12 5.89 12.22
CA VAL A 19 5.26 5.93 10.75
C VAL A 19 6.48 6.74 10.29
N VAL A 20 6.98 7.66 11.13
CA VAL A 20 8.18 8.47 10.86
C VAL A 20 9.41 7.61 10.55
N THR A 21 9.57 6.47 11.23
CA THR A 21 10.75 5.60 11.04
C THR A 21 10.80 5.08 9.61
N PHE A 22 9.69 4.58 9.09
CA PHE A 22 9.60 4.10 7.71
C PHE A 22 9.71 5.20 6.66
N VAL A 23 9.25 6.41 6.97
CA VAL A 23 9.42 7.57 6.07
C VAL A 23 10.90 7.98 5.99
N LYS A 24 11.67 7.85 7.07
CA LYS A 24 13.10 8.18 7.11
C LYS A 24 13.99 7.13 6.46
N TYR A 25 13.57 5.86 6.49
CA TYR A 25 14.31 4.73 5.94
C TYR A 25 13.49 3.99 4.88
N PRO A 26 13.23 4.60 3.70
CA PRO A 26 12.39 3.99 2.67
C PRO A 26 12.93 2.65 2.13
N SER A 27 14.24 2.42 2.25
CA SER A 27 14.88 1.15 1.88
C SER A 27 14.49 -0.03 2.78
N GLU A 28 13.99 0.25 3.98
CA GLU A 28 13.49 -0.74 4.94
C GLU A 28 11.97 -0.92 4.82
N ALA A 29 11.29 -0.10 4.02
CA ALA A 29 9.87 -0.24 3.76
C ALA A 29 9.64 -1.42 2.80
N PHE A 30 9.00 -2.48 3.29
CA PHE A 30 8.48 -3.54 2.46
C PHE A 30 7.22 -3.06 1.71
N LEU A 31 6.73 -3.86 0.76
CA LEU A 31 5.40 -3.63 0.21
C LEU A 31 4.41 -3.51 1.38
N PHE A 32 3.54 -2.49 1.32
CA PHE A 32 2.47 -2.26 2.31
C PHE A 32 2.94 -1.80 3.71
N THR A 33 4.08 -1.13 3.86
CA THR A 33 4.44 -0.58 5.19
C THR A 33 3.62 0.67 5.56
N TYR A 34 3.51 1.64 4.65
CA TYR A 34 2.72 2.86 4.88
C TYR A 34 2.13 3.42 3.58
N ILE A 35 1.13 4.29 3.72
CA ILE A 35 0.49 5.05 2.64
C ILE A 35 0.97 6.49 2.73
N THR A 36 1.18 7.12 1.57
CA THR A 36 1.33 8.57 1.48
C THR A 36 0.27 9.16 0.56
N ALA A 37 -0.38 10.24 1.01
CA ALA A 37 -1.32 10.99 0.19
C ALA A 37 -1.14 12.49 0.34
N GLU A 38 -1.42 13.24 -0.72
CA GLU A 38 -1.25 14.69 -0.76
C GLU A 38 -2.57 15.45 -0.93
N SER A 39 -2.61 16.66 -0.37
CA SER A 39 -3.70 17.60 -0.60
C SER A 39 -3.21 19.04 -0.64
N SER A 40 -3.83 19.83 -1.52
CA SER A 40 -3.68 21.28 -1.59
C SER A 40 -4.94 22.04 -1.11
N ASN A 41 -5.94 21.33 -0.56
CA ASN A 41 -7.17 21.93 -0.08
C ASN A 41 -6.91 22.79 1.17
N GLN A 42 -6.98 24.12 1.02
CA GLN A 42 -6.65 25.04 2.11
C GLN A 42 -7.66 24.98 3.27
N ASP A 43 -8.94 24.74 3.00
CA ASP A 43 -9.96 24.63 4.06
C ASP A 43 -9.69 23.43 4.97
N PHE A 44 -9.34 22.30 4.35
CA PHE A 44 -8.94 21.10 5.07
C PHE A 44 -7.66 21.32 5.90
N ILE A 45 -6.63 21.91 5.28
CA ILE A 45 -5.35 22.22 5.95
C ILE A 45 -5.58 23.15 7.16
N ASN A 46 -6.33 24.25 6.96
CA ASN A 46 -6.64 25.20 8.02
C ASN A 46 -7.43 24.57 9.16
N LYS A 47 -8.39 23.68 8.83
CA LYS A 47 -9.17 22.93 9.82
C LYS A 47 -8.26 22.04 10.67
N LEU A 48 -7.31 21.33 10.07
CA LEU A 48 -6.34 20.50 10.78
C LEU A 48 -5.43 21.33 11.70
N LEU A 49 -4.86 22.44 11.21
CA LEU A 49 -4.03 23.34 12.02
C LEU A 49 -4.79 23.92 13.21
N ASN A 50 -6.04 24.33 13.00
CA ASN A 50 -6.89 24.86 14.08
C ASN A 50 -7.20 23.79 15.13
N LEU A 51 -7.44 22.55 14.71
CA LEU A 51 -7.63 21.42 15.62
C LEU A 51 -6.37 21.15 16.46
N LYS A 52 -5.18 21.13 15.86
CA LYS A 52 -3.91 20.97 16.61
C LYS A 52 -3.73 22.05 17.67
N LYS A 53 -4.01 23.32 17.33
CA LYS A 53 -3.95 24.44 18.29
C LYS A 53 -4.97 24.29 19.42
N ALA A 54 -6.19 23.89 19.10
CA ALA A 54 -7.25 23.67 20.08
C ALA A 54 -6.95 22.47 21.00
N ALA A 55 -6.21 21.47 20.51
CA ALA A 55 -5.91 20.24 21.24
C ALA A 55 -5.22 20.46 22.58
N LEU A 56 -4.38 21.51 22.69
CA LEU A 56 -3.69 21.85 23.93
C LEU A 56 -4.62 22.17 25.11
N LYS A 57 -5.91 22.42 24.85
CA LYS A 57 -6.94 22.65 25.87
C LYS A 57 -7.78 21.40 26.18
N TRP A 58 -7.60 20.31 25.44
CA TRP A 58 -8.35 19.07 25.64
C TRP A 58 -7.76 18.25 26.80
N LYS A 59 -8.50 17.24 27.24
CA LYS A 59 -8.02 16.29 28.25
C LYS A 59 -6.80 15.55 27.72
N SER A 60 -5.69 15.60 28.45
CA SER A 60 -4.45 14.93 28.07
C SER A 60 -4.14 13.69 28.91
N ARG A 61 -3.27 12.84 28.38
CA ARG A 61 -2.53 11.81 29.14
C ARG A 61 -1.08 11.78 28.67
N GLU A 62 -0.23 11.16 29.49
CA GLU A 62 1.12 10.79 29.07
C GLU A 62 1.03 9.78 27.91
N PHE A 63 1.95 9.92 26.97
CA PHE A 63 2.03 9.13 25.76
C PHE A 63 3.47 8.68 25.54
N TYR A 64 3.69 7.37 25.46
CA TYR A 64 5.01 6.77 25.35
C TYR A 64 5.13 5.96 24.06
N CYS A 65 5.88 6.50 23.11
CA CYS A 65 6.27 5.88 21.84
C CYS A 65 7.79 5.97 21.77
N GLU A 66 8.44 4.84 22.02
CA GLU A 66 9.88 4.67 21.81
C GLU A 66 10.10 3.40 20.98
N GLU A 67 11.10 3.43 20.09
CA GLU A 67 11.44 2.29 19.24
C GLU A 67 11.90 1.09 20.08
N GLY A 68 11.46 -0.11 19.72
CA GLY A 68 11.87 -1.36 20.38
C GLY A 68 11.17 -1.68 21.71
N ILE A 69 10.20 -0.86 22.14
CA ILE A 69 9.38 -1.16 23.33
C ILE A 69 8.18 -2.04 22.94
N LEU A 70 8.23 -3.32 23.30
CA LEU A 70 7.09 -4.23 23.20
C LEU A 70 5.91 -3.71 24.03
N GLY A 71 4.76 -3.50 23.37
CA GLY A 71 3.55 -2.96 24.00
C GLY A 71 3.57 -1.44 24.22
N GLY A 72 4.54 -0.73 23.63
CA GLY A 72 4.54 0.73 23.56
C GLY A 72 3.38 1.28 22.73
N GLU A 73 3.07 2.58 22.89
CA GLU A 73 2.03 3.22 22.09
C GLU A 73 2.55 3.55 20.69
N THR A 74 1.66 3.46 19.69
CA THR A 74 1.99 3.72 18.29
C THR A 74 1.41 5.04 17.78
N ILE A 75 2.14 5.67 16.86
CA ILE A 75 1.74 6.82 16.05
C ILE A 75 1.56 6.35 14.60
N PRO A 76 0.37 5.82 14.25
CA PRO A 76 0.13 5.30 12.91
C PRO A 76 -0.06 6.41 11.88
N HIS A 77 -0.50 7.61 12.28
CA HIS A 77 -0.81 8.68 11.33
C HIS A 77 0.06 9.91 11.54
N MET A 78 0.53 10.49 10.44
CA MET A 78 1.30 11.73 10.41
C MET A 78 0.82 12.64 9.28
N PHE A 79 0.51 13.89 9.58
CA PHE A 79 0.08 14.91 8.61
C PHE A 79 1.09 16.05 8.61
N VAL A 80 1.94 16.12 7.58
CA VAL A 80 2.96 17.16 7.39
C VAL A 80 2.38 18.29 6.55
N ILE A 81 2.28 19.47 7.13
CA ILE A 81 1.75 20.67 6.48
C ILE A 81 2.92 21.62 6.19
N SER A 82 3.24 21.76 4.91
CA SER A 82 4.34 22.60 4.41
C SER A 82 3.81 23.94 3.87
N GLY A 83 4.54 25.02 4.15
CA GLY A 83 4.20 26.39 3.74
C GLY A 83 5.32 27.35 4.11
N THR A 84 4.98 28.53 4.63
CA THR A 84 5.98 29.46 5.22
C THR A 84 6.68 28.84 6.43
N PHE A 85 5.98 27.96 7.15
CA PHE A 85 6.51 27.11 8.21
C PHE A 85 5.98 25.69 7.99
N THR A 86 6.75 24.70 8.43
CA THR A 86 6.31 23.29 8.43
C THR A 86 5.74 22.93 9.79
N ASP A 87 4.54 22.37 9.82
CA ASP A 87 3.91 21.84 11.03
C ASP A 87 3.46 20.39 10.82
N THR A 88 3.55 19.56 11.84
CA THR A 88 3.21 18.13 11.76
C THR A 88 2.17 17.75 12.81
N ILE A 89 1.10 17.10 12.38
CA ILE A 89 0.06 16.58 13.28
C ILE A 89 0.20 15.06 13.35
N PHE A 90 0.37 14.54 14.55
CA PHE A 90 0.41 13.10 14.81
C PHE A 90 -0.89 12.68 15.46
N THR A 91 -1.39 11.50 15.08
CA THR A 91 -2.68 11.00 15.59
C THR A 91 -2.63 9.51 15.81
N ASP A 92 -3.53 9.00 16.65
CA ASP A 92 -3.75 7.57 16.81
C ASP A 92 -4.60 7.00 15.67
N LYS A 93 -4.74 5.66 15.64
CA LYS A 93 -5.49 4.94 14.58
C LYS A 93 -6.97 5.32 14.48
N THR A 94 -7.54 5.84 15.57
CA THR A 94 -8.95 6.25 15.61
C THR A 94 -9.16 7.73 15.28
N ASN A 95 -8.07 8.49 15.11
CA ASN A 95 -8.09 9.95 14.99
C ASN A 95 -8.87 10.64 16.12
N GLN A 96 -8.87 10.06 17.32
CA GLN A 96 -9.47 10.66 18.52
C GLN A 96 -8.43 11.35 19.39
N TRP A 97 -7.15 11.04 19.18
CA TRP A 97 -6.03 11.62 19.90
C TRP A 97 -5.15 12.42 18.97
N ILE A 98 -4.81 13.64 19.37
CA ILE A 98 -3.71 14.40 18.77
C ILE A 98 -2.50 14.25 19.68
N ILE A 99 -1.40 13.79 19.09
CA ILE A 99 -0.18 13.40 19.79
C ILE A 99 0.88 14.50 19.57
N PHE A 100 1.55 14.87 20.67
CA PHE A 100 2.70 15.77 20.69
C PHE A 100 3.91 14.97 21.21
N PRO A 101 4.65 14.29 20.31
CA PRO A 101 5.72 13.38 20.71
C PRO A 101 6.84 14.08 21.48
N ASP A 102 7.16 15.33 21.11
CA ASP A 102 8.14 16.21 21.77
C ASP A 102 7.81 16.47 23.24
N LYS A 103 6.54 16.36 23.61
CA LYS A 103 6.03 16.57 24.96
C LYS A 103 5.62 15.27 25.64
N GLN A 104 5.73 14.13 24.94
CA GLN A 104 5.20 12.83 25.38
C GLN A 104 3.75 12.91 25.85
N LYS A 105 2.91 13.66 25.12
CA LYS A 105 1.48 13.85 25.48
C LYS A 105 0.53 13.56 24.34
N ALA A 106 -0.60 12.95 24.67
CA ALA A 106 -1.73 12.78 23.78
C ALA A 106 -2.96 13.49 24.32
N TYR A 107 -3.70 14.18 23.45
CA TYR A 107 -4.86 15.00 23.79
C TYR A 107 -6.12 14.42 23.16
N PHE A 108 -7.08 14.02 24.00
CA PHE A 108 -8.30 13.32 23.60
C PHE A 108 -9.41 14.26 23.19
N ASN A 109 -10.03 13.98 22.04
CA ASN A 109 -11.23 14.64 21.59
C ASN A 109 -12.45 13.70 21.68
N LYS A 110 -13.28 13.89 22.71
CA LYS A 110 -14.53 13.12 22.89
C LYS A 110 -15.53 13.32 21.75
N ASP A 111 -15.51 14.48 21.10
CA ASP A 111 -16.46 14.86 20.04
C ASP A 111 -15.97 14.42 18.65
N ARG A 112 -14.84 13.70 18.58
CA ARG A 112 -14.26 13.15 17.34
C ARG A 112 -14.03 14.23 16.27
N LEU A 113 -13.72 15.47 16.66
CA LEU A 113 -13.64 16.60 15.71
C LEU A 113 -12.62 16.39 14.59
N LEU A 114 -11.51 15.70 14.88
CA LEU A 114 -10.48 15.35 13.89
C LEU A 114 -11.00 14.30 12.89
N ASN A 115 -11.58 13.20 13.38
CA ASN A 115 -12.22 12.21 12.50
C ASN A 115 -13.34 12.85 11.64
N ASN A 116 -14.11 13.77 12.21
CA ASN A 116 -15.15 14.54 11.51
C ASN A 116 -14.58 15.63 10.59
N ALA A 117 -13.28 15.92 10.67
CA ALA A 117 -12.61 16.81 9.72
C ALA A 117 -12.34 16.11 8.39
N PHE A 118 -12.17 14.79 8.41
CA PHE A 118 -12.02 14.01 7.20
C PHE A 118 -13.37 13.83 6.48
N THR A 119 -13.40 14.14 5.19
CA THR A 119 -14.57 13.99 4.32
C THR A 119 -14.15 13.34 3.01
N GLY A 120 -15.09 12.72 2.29
CA GLY A 120 -14.82 12.05 1.02
C GLY A 120 -13.65 11.08 1.10
N SER A 121 -12.77 11.12 0.10
CA SER A 121 -11.60 10.24 0.01
C SER A 121 -10.61 10.35 1.18
N CYS A 122 -10.51 11.51 1.86
CA CYS A 122 -9.72 11.62 3.10
C CYS A 122 -10.24 10.66 4.17
N LYS A 123 -11.57 10.57 4.30
CA LYS A 123 -12.21 9.73 5.32
C LYS A 123 -12.03 8.25 4.99
N ASP A 124 -12.06 7.91 3.71
CA ASP A 124 -11.85 6.53 3.24
C ASP A 124 -10.40 6.09 3.55
N LEU A 125 -9.40 6.96 3.34
CA LEU A 125 -7.99 6.65 3.54
C LEU A 125 -7.49 6.79 4.99
N PHE A 126 -8.03 7.71 5.78
CA PHE A 126 -7.56 7.93 7.16
C PHE A 126 -8.56 7.46 8.21
N GLY A 127 -9.73 6.96 7.81
CA GLY A 127 -10.75 6.42 8.70
C GLY A 127 -10.68 4.90 8.90
N GLU A 128 -11.73 4.37 9.53
CA GLU A 128 -11.88 2.94 9.85
C GLU A 128 -12.00 2.04 8.61
N PHE A 129 -12.46 2.58 7.47
CA PHE A 129 -12.71 1.81 6.26
C PHE A 129 -11.46 1.11 5.72
N LEU A 130 -10.35 1.83 5.62
CA LEU A 130 -9.10 1.26 5.16
C LEU A 130 -8.54 0.19 6.12
N ASN A 131 -8.78 0.28 7.44
CA ASN A 131 -8.37 -0.79 8.37
C ASN A 131 -9.02 -2.13 8.00
N ARG A 132 -10.27 -2.12 7.54
CA ARG A 132 -10.95 -3.34 7.09
C ARG A 132 -10.29 -3.92 5.83
N GLN A 133 -9.94 -3.07 4.87
CA GLN A 133 -9.28 -3.51 3.63
C GLN A 133 -7.86 -4.02 3.90
N ILE A 134 -7.08 -3.33 4.74
CA ILE A 134 -5.76 -3.77 5.21
C ILE A 134 -5.88 -5.14 5.90
N ASN A 135 -6.82 -5.29 6.85
CA ASN A 135 -7.02 -6.57 7.53
C ASN A 135 -7.35 -7.70 6.57
N ALA A 136 -8.13 -7.44 5.51
CA ALA A 136 -8.41 -8.45 4.50
C ALA A 136 -7.12 -8.92 3.79
N VAL A 137 -6.14 -8.03 3.57
CA VAL A 137 -4.86 -8.42 2.96
C VAL A 137 -4.09 -9.41 3.82
N TYR A 138 -3.97 -9.12 5.13
CA TYR A 138 -3.07 -9.85 6.04
C TYR A 138 -3.70 -11.01 6.78
N ARG A 139 -5.03 -11.11 6.80
CA ARG A 139 -5.73 -12.14 7.56
C ARG A 139 -6.22 -13.27 6.68
N ASP A 140 -5.77 -14.48 6.97
CA ASP A 140 -6.16 -15.67 6.21
C ASP A 140 -7.65 -16.00 6.34
N ASP A 141 -8.29 -15.59 7.43
CA ASP A 141 -9.72 -15.85 7.71
C ASP A 141 -10.70 -14.91 6.99
N TYR A 142 -10.21 -13.97 6.18
CA TYR A 142 -11.08 -13.18 5.30
C TYR A 142 -11.42 -13.95 4.02
N GLU A 143 -12.71 -14.03 3.71
CA GLU A 143 -13.21 -14.57 2.45
C GLU A 143 -12.67 -13.72 1.28
N GLN A 144 -11.95 -14.35 0.35
CA GLN A 144 -11.37 -13.73 -0.84
C GLN A 144 -11.43 -14.71 -2.00
N ASP A 145 -11.61 -14.20 -3.22
CA ASP A 145 -11.44 -15.06 -4.39
C ASP A 145 -9.99 -15.52 -4.51
N SER A 146 -9.86 -16.72 -5.07
CA SER A 146 -8.57 -17.30 -5.39
C SER A 146 -8.63 -17.96 -6.76
N ILE A 147 -7.48 -18.05 -7.40
CA ILE A 147 -7.31 -18.82 -8.63
C ILE A 147 -6.12 -19.76 -8.50
N PRO A 148 -6.16 -20.95 -9.08
CA PRO A 148 -5.01 -21.84 -9.03
C PRO A 148 -3.86 -21.28 -9.88
N ALA A 149 -2.63 -21.41 -9.41
CA ALA A 149 -1.45 -20.89 -10.11
C ALA A 149 -1.32 -21.47 -11.54
N ASN A 150 -1.75 -22.71 -11.75
CA ASN A 150 -1.77 -23.38 -13.07
C ASN A 150 -2.76 -22.78 -14.09
N SER A 151 -3.63 -21.85 -13.67
CA SER A 151 -4.49 -21.08 -14.58
C SER A 151 -3.80 -19.87 -15.19
N ILE A 152 -2.53 -19.66 -14.83
CA ILE A 152 -1.67 -18.61 -15.35
C ILE A 152 -0.64 -19.25 -16.29
N SER A 153 -0.46 -18.65 -17.47
CA SER A 153 0.54 -19.11 -18.42
C SER A 153 1.22 -17.95 -19.14
N TYR A 154 2.45 -18.19 -19.58
CA TYR A 154 3.19 -17.29 -20.47
C TYR A 154 3.45 -18.01 -21.79
N GLN A 155 2.94 -17.46 -22.89
CA GLN A 155 3.05 -18.05 -24.24
C GLN A 155 2.61 -19.53 -24.27
N GLY A 156 1.55 -19.87 -23.51
CA GLY A 156 1.01 -21.22 -23.40
C GLY A 156 1.79 -22.17 -22.47
N LYS A 157 2.89 -21.73 -21.87
CA LYS A 157 3.60 -22.49 -20.83
C LYS A 157 3.03 -22.14 -19.45
N PRO A 158 2.64 -23.13 -18.63
CA PRO A 158 2.23 -22.90 -17.24
C PRO A 158 3.25 -22.08 -16.44
N LEU A 159 2.78 -21.27 -15.48
CA LEU A 159 3.60 -20.34 -14.69
C LEU A 159 4.76 -21.02 -13.95
N ASP A 160 4.52 -22.17 -13.33
CA ASP A 160 5.53 -23.00 -12.66
C ASP A 160 6.62 -23.45 -13.65
N MET A 161 6.22 -24.01 -14.78
CA MET A 161 7.14 -24.42 -15.85
C MET A 161 7.91 -23.24 -16.43
N PHE A 162 7.28 -22.07 -16.55
CA PHE A 162 7.94 -20.87 -17.03
C PHE A 162 9.03 -20.42 -16.05
N ILE A 163 8.74 -20.41 -14.75
CA ILE A 163 9.69 -20.04 -13.69
C ILE A 163 10.88 -21.01 -13.66
N ASP A 164 10.61 -22.32 -13.63
CA ASP A 164 11.65 -23.34 -13.56
C ASP A 164 12.63 -23.26 -14.74
N ASN A 165 12.11 -22.86 -15.91
CA ASN A 165 12.89 -22.78 -17.14
C ASN A 165 13.38 -21.37 -17.47
N PHE A 166 13.14 -20.37 -16.61
CA PHE A 166 13.44 -18.97 -16.94
C PHE A 166 14.92 -18.75 -17.28
N ASN A 167 15.82 -19.40 -16.54
CA ASN A 167 17.28 -19.35 -16.77
C ASN A 167 17.72 -20.00 -18.09
N ASN A 168 16.88 -20.85 -18.69
CA ASN A 168 17.18 -21.50 -19.98
C ASN A 168 16.56 -20.75 -21.17
N ASP A 169 15.61 -19.83 -20.92
CA ASP A 169 14.78 -19.17 -21.95
C ASP A 169 15.03 -17.64 -22.02
N HIS A 170 16.24 -17.18 -21.69
CA HIS A 170 16.65 -15.76 -21.70
C HIS A 170 16.48 -15.02 -23.04
N GLY A 171 16.06 -15.69 -24.12
CA GLY A 171 16.00 -15.12 -25.47
C GLY A 171 15.15 -13.86 -25.60
N THR A 172 14.12 -13.69 -24.77
CA THR A 172 13.23 -12.52 -24.79
C THR A 172 13.50 -11.50 -23.69
N PHE A 173 13.99 -11.93 -22.52
CA PHE A 173 14.16 -11.05 -21.36
C PHE A 173 15.62 -10.65 -21.14
N LYS A 174 15.88 -9.34 -21.06
CA LYS A 174 17.20 -8.77 -20.82
C LYS A 174 17.38 -8.45 -19.35
N LEU A 175 18.55 -8.73 -18.79
CA LEU A 175 18.90 -8.34 -17.42
C LEU A 175 18.84 -6.80 -17.28
N LEU A 176 18.15 -6.31 -16.26
CA LEU A 176 18.20 -4.91 -15.83
C LEU A 176 19.44 -4.70 -14.96
N GLU A 177 20.13 -3.56 -15.16
CA GLU A 177 21.26 -3.22 -14.30
C GLU A 177 20.81 -3.06 -12.84
N PRO A 178 21.63 -3.50 -11.85
CA PRO A 178 21.26 -3.46 -10.43
C PRO A 178 20.83 -2.07 -9.94
N GLU A 179 21.42 -0.99 -10.46
CA GLU A 179 21.07 0.39 -10.11
C GLU A 179 19.67 0.82 -10.64
N ALA A 180 19.16 0.13 -11.66
CA ALA A 180 17.81 0.33 -12.18
C ALA A 180 16.75 -0.49 -11.43
N ASN A 181 17.16 -1.43 -10.57
CA ASN A 181 16.25 -2.19 -9.74
C ASN A 181 15.73 -1.30 -8.60
N LYS A 182 14.48 -0.86 -8.74
CA LYS A 182 13.84 0.05 -7.77
C LYS A 182 13.37 -0.67 -6.51
N TRP A 183 13.39 -2.01 -6.47
CA TRP A 183 12.81 -2.80 -5.39
C TRP A 183 13.91 -3.54 -4.63
N ALA A 184 14.25 -3.02 -3.45
CA ALA A 184 15.33 -3.54 -2.60
C ALA A 184 15.17 -5.02 -2.17
N ALA A 185 13.95 -5.57 -2.30
CA ALA A 185 13.63 -6.95 -1.96
C ALA A 185 14.03 -7.99 -3.03
N PHE A 186 14.55 -7.57 -4.19
CA PHE A 186 14.87 -8.46 -5.30
C PHE A 186 16.34 -8.38 -5.69
N ASP A 187 16.94 -9.56 -5.90
CA ASP A 187 18.35 -9.70 -6.24
C ASP A 187 18.61 -9.41 -7.72
N THR A 188 17.67 -9.80 -8.57
CA THR A 188 17.78 -9.66 -10.03
C THR A 188 16.45 -9.23 -10.64
N ALA A 189 16.53 -8.48 -11.73
CA ALA A 189 15.37 -8.06 -12.49
C ALA A 189 15.66 -8.20 -13.98
N TYR A 190 14.66 -8.64 -14.75
CA TYR A 190 14.74 -8.84 -16.18
C TYR A 190 13.59 -8.14 -16.87
N TYR A 191 13.80 -7.53 -18.04
CA TYR A 191 12.79 -6.81 -18.77
C TYR A 191 12.63 -7.32 -20.21
N SER A 192 11.40 -7.33 -20.72
CA SER A 192 11.08 -7.57 -22.13
C SER A 192 9.97 -6.64 -22.56
N GLU A 193 10.24 -5.80 -23.55
CA GLU A 193 9.34 -4.75 -24.06
C GLU A 193 8.89 -3.75 -22.98
N SER A 194 7.96 -4.13 -22.10
CA SER A 194 7.54 -3.35 -20.94
C SER A 194 7.20 -4.22 -19.71
N ASP A 195 7.32 -5.54 -19.82
CA ASP A 195 7.16 -6.43 -18.69
C ASP A 195 8.47 -6.60 -17.95
N THR A 196 8.37 -6.72 -16.63
CA THR A 196 9.53 -6.92 -15.77
C THR A 196 9.32 -8.11 -14.87
N ILE A 197 10.32 -8.97 -14.77
CA ILE A 197 10.33 -10.12 -13.86
C ILE A 197 11.45 -9.92 -12.86
N TYR A 198 11.11 -10.00 -11.59
CA TYR A 198 12.02 -9.85 -10.47
C TYR A 198 12.17 -11.19 -9.77
N PHE A 199 13.41 -11.56 -9.47
CA PHE A 199 13.74 -12.73 -8.68
C PHE A 199 14.50 -12.33 -7.43
N SER A 200 14.08 -12.88 -6.30
CA SER A 200 14.85 -12.98 -5.08
C SER A 200 14.93 -14.45 -4.65
N ARG A 201 15.71 -14.72 -3.61
CA ARG A 201 15.80 -16.05 -3.01
C ARG A 201 14.42 -16.69 -2.73
N ASP A 202 13.49 -15.90 -2.20
CA ASP A 202 12.22 -16.42 -1.64
C ASP A 202 10.98 -15.84 -2.34
N LEU A 203 11.16 -14.92 -3.31
CA LEU A 203 10.07 -14.20 -3.96
C LEU A 203 10.32 -13.99 -5.46
N ILE A 204 9.28 -14.27 -6.24
CA ILE A 204 9.20 -13.91 -7.66
C ILE A 204 8.09 -12.90 -7.84
N ALA A 205 8.38 -11.82 -8.58
CA ALA A 205 7.36 -10.88 -9.02
C ALA A 205 7.37 -10.73 -10.54
N VAL A 206 6.23 -10.92 -11.19
CA VAL A 206 6.03 -10.64 -12.61
C VAL A 206 5.16 -9.41 -12.72
N VAL A 207 5.71 -8.32 -13.26
CA VAL A 207 5.01 -7.06 -13.50
C VAL A 207 4.70 -6.94 -14.99
N ILE A 208 3.42 -6.97 -15.31
CA ILE A 208 2.89 -6.98 -16.68
C ILE A 208 2.27 -5.63 -16.96
N THR A 209 2.87 -4.89 -17.89
CA THR A 209 2.35 -3.60 -18.36
C THR A 209 2.05 -3.59 -19.86
N ASN A 210 2.51 -4.61 -20.59
CA ASN A 210 2.22 -4.77 -22.00
C ASN A 210 0.91 -5.58 -22.21
N PRO A 211 -0.11 -5.05 -22.91
CA PRO A 211 -1.33 -5.79 -23.24
C PRO A 211 -1.08 -7.01 -24.15
N ASP A 212 0.04 -7.02 -24.88
CA ASP A 212 0.42 -8.09 -25.81
C ASP A 212 1.56 -8.97 -25.26
N SER A 213 1.77 -8.95 -23.95
CA SER A 213 2.84 -9.66 -23.24
C SER A 213 2.89 -11.17 -23.44
N GLY A 214 1.81 -11.80 -23.91
CA GLY A 214 1.70 -13.25 -24.00
C GLY A 214 1.38 -13.93 -22.66
N TRP A 215 1.19 -13.16 -21.58
CA TRP A 215 0.61 -13.66 -20.34
C TRP A 215 -0.90 -13.87 -20.50
N ASP A 216 -1.37 -15.07 -20.16
CA ASP A 216 -2.78 -15.38 -19.99
C ASP A 216 -3.06 -15.61 -18.51
N ILE A 217 -3.87 -14.73 -17.92
CA ILE A 217 -4.26 -14.76 -16.52
C ILE A 217 -5.77 -15.00 -16.46
N ASN A 218 -6.15 -16.25 -16.69
CA ASN A 218 -7.54 -16.67 -16.73
C ASN A 218 -8.40 -15.75 -17.63
N GLY A 219 -7.87 -15.37 -18.79
CA GLY A 219 -8.54 -14.49 -19.76
C GLY A 219 -8.71 -13.03 -19.33
N ILE A 220 -8.06 -12.55 -18.28
CA ILE A 220 -7.97 -11.12 -17.93
C ILE A 220 -6.61 -10.59 -18.33
N LYS A 221 -6.58 -9.41 -18.95
CA LYS A 221 -5.33 -8.78 -19.39
C LYS A 221 -5.27 -7.29 -19.05
N GLN A 222 -4.07 -6.74 -19.16
CA GLN A 222 -3.84 -5.30 -19.14
C GLN A 222 -4.72 -4.62 -20.22
N GLY A 223 -5.29 -3.46 -19.86
CA GLY A 223 -6.19 -2.68 -20.71
C GLY A 223 -7.66 -3.09 -20.66
N ASP A 224 -7.98 -4.28 -20.11
CA ASP A 224 -9.38 -4.67 -19.88
C ASP A 224 -10.07 -3.70 -18.90
N ALA A 225 -11.40 -3.60 -19.03
CA ALA A 225 -12.22 -2.85 -18.09
C ALA A 225 -12.25 -3.54 -16.72
N GLU A 226 -12.19 -2.76 -15.65
CA GLU A 226 -12.31 -3.22 -14.26
C GLU A 226 -13.54 -4.12 -14.05
N LYS A 227 -14.65 -3.80 -14.73
CA LYS A 227 -15.88 -4.59 -14.65
C LYS A 227 -15.66 -6.08 -14.91
N LYS A 228 -14.78 -6.43 -15.85
CA LYS A 228 -14.48 -7.83 -16.18
C LYS A 228 -13.84 -8.56 -14.99
N LEU A 229 -13.05 -7.86 -14.19
CA LEU A 229 -12.43 -8.37 -12.97
C LEU A 229 -13.47 -8.55 -11.86
N ILE A 230 -14.30 -7.53 -11.63
CA ILE A 230 -15.37 -7.55 -10.61
C ILE A 230 -16.40 -8.64 -10.89
N ASP A 231 -16.85 -8.77 -12.14
CA ASP A 231 -17.83 -9.78 -12.53
C ASP A 231 -17.28 -11.20 -12.32
N LYS A 232 -15.96 -11.38 -12.41
CA LYS A 232 -15.29 -12.69 -12.28
C LYS A 232 -14.89 -13.02 -10.84
N TYR A 233 -14.51 -12.03 -10.04
CA TYR A 233 -13.98 -12.20 -8.68
C TYR A 233 -14.65 -11.27 -7.66
N PRO A 234 -15.97 -11.34 -7.46
CA PRO A 234 -16.72 -10.32 -6.73
C PRO A 234 -16.37 -10.16 -5.24
N VAL A 235 -15.62 -11.09 -4.64
CA VAL A 235 -15.29 -11.13 -3.20
C VAL A 235 -13.84 -10.71 -2.94
N SER A 236 -13.11 -10.29 -3.97
CA SER A 236 -11.72 -9.88 -3.89
C SER A 236 -11.52 -8.53 -3.19
N THR A 237 -10.31 -8.31 -2.68
CA THR A 237 -10.03 -7.12 -1.89
C THR A 237 -9.57 -5.97 -2.76
N GLN A 238 -10.33 -4.87 -2.71
CA GLN A 238 -9.93 -3.58 -3.25
C GLN A 238 -9.15 -2.81 -2.18
N ILE A 239 -8.02 -2.24 -2.57
CA ILE A 239 -7.16 -1.51 -1.65
C ILE A 239 -6.63 -0.27 -2.37
N PRO A 240 -6.81 0.95 -1.86
CA PRO A 240 -6.19 2.15 -2.42
C PRO A 240 -4.73 1.92 -2.81
N LEU A 241 -4.35 2.43 -3.98
CA LEU A 241 -3.07 2.08 -4.61
C LEU A 241 -1.95 2.49 -3.65
N PHE A 242 -1.06 1.57 -3.32
CA PHE A 242 0.11 1.85 -2.51
C PHE A 242 1.30 1.95 -3.45
N SER A 243 1.45 3.08 -4.13
CA SER A 243 2.72 3.30 -4.82
C SER A 243 3.73 3.92 -3.87
N LEU A 244 5.01 3.62 -4.07
CA LEU A 244 6.14 4.40 -3.55
C LEU A 244 6.09 5.89 -3.98
N SER A 245 5.19 6.24 -4.90
CA SER A 245 4.84 7.61 -5.27
C SER A 245 3.63 8.13 -4.52
N THR A 246 3.64 9.41 -4.17
CA THR A 246 2.52 10.06 -3.51
C THR A 246 1.26 10.12 -4.38
N ILE A 247 0.11 9.74 -3.82
CA ILE A 247 -1.19 9.85 -4.50
C ILE A 247 -1.92 11.10 -4.04
N ARG A 248 -2.57 11.80 -4.94
CA ARG A 248 -3.47 12.88 -4.56
C ARG A 248 -4.71 12.29 -3.89
N ILE A 249 -5.10 12.81 -2.73
CA ILE A 249 -6.23 12.28 -1.96
C ILE A 249 -7.50 12.18 -2.83
N GLU A 250 -7.74 13.15 -3.70
CA GLU A 250 -8.87 13.17 -4.62
C GLU A 250 -8.90 11.99 -5.61
N ASP A 251 -7.75 11.41 -5.95
CA ASP A 251 -7.63 10.35 -6.95
C ASP A 251 -7.73 8.94 -6.36
N ILE A 252 -7.83 8.80 -5.03
CA ILE A 252 -7.89 7.49 -4.33
C ILE A 252 -9.01 6.57 -4.84
N LYS A 253 -10.15 7.15 -5.27
CA LYS A 253 -11.28 6.35 -5.81
C LYS A 253 -11.06 5.89 -7.24
N ARG A 254 -10.09 6.50 -7.92
CA ARG A 254 -9.77 6.25 -9.32
C ARG A 254 -8.52 5.39 -9.45
N LEU A 255 -7.75 5.22 -8.38
CA LEU A 255 -6.46 4.53 -8.33
C LEU A 255 -6.43 3.56 -7.16
N TYR A 256 -6.51 2.26 -7.44
CA TYR A 256 -6.46 1.24 -6.39
C TYR A 256 -5.97 -0.12 -6.91
N TYR A 257 -5.50 -0.96 -5.99
CA TYR A 257 -5.16 -2.37 -6.23
C TYR A 257 -6.37 -3.27 -6.01
N TYR A 258 -6.51 -4.26 -6.87
CA TYR A 258 -7.45 -5.35 -6.73
C TYR A 258 -6.68 -6.65 -6.55
N ARG A 259 -6.76 -7.25 -5.36
CA ARG A 259 -5.98 -8.43 -4.99
C ARG A 259 -6.82 -9.71 -5.01
N ILE A 260 -6.28 -10.73 -5.68
CA ILE A 260 -6.78 -12.11 -5.73
C ILE A 260 -5.69 -13.04 -5.21
N ARG A 261 -6.04 -14.06 -4.41
CA ARG A 261 -5.05 -15.03 -3.91
C ARG A 261 -4.70 -16.06 -4.98
N LEU A 262 -3.46 -16.54 -4.97
CA LEU A 262 -3.13 -17.79 -5.65
C LEU A 262 -3.51 -18.94 -4.72
N LYS A 263 -4.29 -19.89 -5.24
CA LYS A 263 -4.72 -21.08 -4.51
C LYS A 263 -3.58 -22.10 -4.49
N ASP A 264 -3.41 -22.78 -3.35
CA ASP A 264 -2.46 -23.89 -3.15
C ASP A 264 -0.97 -23.48 -3.22
N GLU A 265 -0.69 -22.19 -3.42
CA GLU A 265 0.63 -21.57 -3.45
C GLU A 265 0.64 -20.37 -2.50
N PHE A 266 1.80 -20.06 -1.93
CA PHE A 266 1.99 -18.78 -1.27
C PHE A 266 2.12 -17.72 -2.37
N GLY A 267 1.05 -16.99 -2.69
CA GLY A 267 1.13 -15.91 -3.67
C GLY A 267 -0.14 -15.08 -3.83
N SER A 268 -0.05 -14.02 -4.66
CA SER A 268 -1.22 -13.23 -5.04
C SER A 268 -1.07 -12.54 -6.39
N LEU A 269 -2.21 -12.33 -7.04
CA LEU A 269 -2.36 -11.43 -8.17
C LEU A 269 -2.81 -10.07 -7.68
N ILE A 270 -2.19 -9.01 -8.20
CA ILE A 270 -2.53 -7.63 -7.91
C ILE A 270 -2.77 -6.91 -9.23
N TYR A 271 -3.98 -6.42 -9.44
CA TYR A 271 -4.32 -5.58 -10.59
C TYR A 271 -4.32 -4.12 -10.16
N ASP A 272 -3.52 -3.29 -10.82
CA ASP A 272 -3.57 -1.84 -10.65
C ASP A 272 -4.72 -1.30 -11.50
N ILE A 273 -5.72 -0.75 -10.83
CA ILE A 273 -6.88 -0.13 -11.47
C ILE A 273 -6.68 1.37 -11.52
N LYS A 274 -6.82 1.94 -12.71
CA LYS A 274 -6.91 3.39 -12.94
C LYS A 274 -8.11 3.70 -13.81
N ASP A 275 -8.95 4.63 -13.37
CA ASP A 275 -10.08 5.13 -14.17
C ASP A 275 -10.97 4.00 -14.73
N ASN A 276 -11.22 2.98 -13.92
CA ASN A 276 -11.96 1.76 -14.24
C ASN A 276 -11.33 0.87 -15.33
N LYS A 277 -10.01 0.93 -15.51
CA LYS A 277 -9.23 0.07 -16.39
C LYS A 277 -8.06 -0.57 -15.66
N ILE A 278 -7.67 -1.76 -16.12
CA ILE A 278 -6.48 -2.45 -15.64
C ILE A 278 -5.25 -1.83 -16.29
N GLU A 279 -4.44 -1.10 -15.53
CA GLU A 279 -3.21 -0.48 -16.05
C GLU A 279 -2.03 -1.45 -16.00
N LYS A 280 -2.00 -2.31 -14.98
CA LYS A 280 -0.89 -3.22 -14.69
C LYS A 280 -1.40 -4.44 -13.97
N VAL A 281 -0.76 -5.58 -14.20
CA VAL A 281 -0.98 -6.80 -13.42
C VAL A 281 0.35 -7.22 -12.80
N THR A 282 0.35 -7.51 -11.50
CA THR A 282 1.51 -8.05 -10.80
C THR A 282 1.19 -9.43 -10.25
N ILE A 283 2.01 -10.41 -10.56
CA ILE A 283 1.97 -11.75 -9.99
C ILE A 283 3.06 -11.82 -8.93
N TYR A 284 2.71 -12.11 -7.68
CA TYR A 284 3.65 -12.41 -6.61
C TYR A 284 3.57 -13.88 -6.24
N ILE A 285 4.72 -14.54 -6.17
CA ILE A 285 4.86 -15.92 -5.74
C ILE A 285 5.98 -15.99 -4.71
N TRP A 286 5.67 -16.51 -3.53
CA TRP A 286 6.62 -16.81 -2.48
C TRP A 286 7.02 -18.28 -2.61
N HIS A 287 8.33 -18.54 -2.73
CA HIS A 287 8.85 -19.89 -2.60
C HIS A 287 8.99 -20.20 -1.11
N GLY A 288 8.50 -21.36 -0.70
CA GLY A 288 8.41 -21.74 0.70
C GLY A 288 9.73 -21.58 1.46
N ILE A 289 9.60 -21.00 2.66
CA ILE A 289 10.57 -20.97 3.76
C ILE A 289 10.94 -22.40 4.18
#